data_AF-A0AAT9GT08-F1
#
_entry.id   AF-A0AAT9GT08-F1
#
_cell.length_a   1.000
_cell.length_b   1.000
_cell.length_c   1.000
_cell.angle_alpha   90.00
_cell.angle_beta   90.00
_cell.angle_gamma   90.00
#
_symmetry.space_group_name_H-M   'P 1'
#
loop_
_entity.id
_entity.type
_entity.pdbx_description
1 polymer ?
#
loop_
_entity_poly.entity_id
_entity_poly.type
_entity_poly.pdbx_seq_one_letter_code
_entity_poly.pdbx_strand_id
1 'polypeptide(L)'
;MRKIWVFTPYKLERTLEEVEYLTEKGFEVTGYTYLGFSNGLEYTNVDYKTIYLALLKSKVSKDSEIIYLHCTNIITYKAIKYLPKTFGIPVISENSASLYMTLKKLGLTVRKENILV
;
A
#
# COMPACT_ATOMS: atom_id res chain seq x y z
N MET A 1 2.34 -16.70 9.28
CA MET A 1 1.49 -15.49 9.25
C MET A 1 2.32 -14.37 8.64
N ARG A 2 1.81 -13.59 7.70
CA ARG A 2 2.59 -12.49 7.08
C ARG A 2 2.33 -11.19 7.84
N LYS A 3 3.38 -10.46 8.19
CA LYS A 3 3.31 -9.21 8.96
C LYS A 3 3.22 -8.00 8.02
N ILE A 4 2.12 -7.26 8.09
CA ILE A 4 1.79 -6.19 7.14
C ILE A 4 1.70 -4.84 7.85
N TRP A 5 2.21 -3.80 7.19
CA TRP A 5 1.93 -2.40 7.51
C TRP A 5 0.94 -1.84 6.48
N VAL A 6 -0.16 -1.25 6.94
CA VAL A 6 -1.23 -0.79 6.06
C VAL A 6 -1.17 0.72 5.88
N PHE A 7 -1.12 1.20 4.64
CA PHE A 7 -1.26 2.61 4.31
C PHE A 7 -2.61 2.85 3.65
N THR A 8 -3.32 3.89 4.08
CA THR A 8 -4.59 4.32 3.47
C THR A 8 -4.63 5.84 3.34
N PRO A 9 -5.35 6.40 2.36
CA PRO A 9 -5.58 7.85 2.30
C PRO A 9 -6.73 8.30 3.22
N TYR A 10 -7.49 7.37 3.80
CA TYR A 10 -8.77 7.64 4.45
C TYR A 10 -8.65 8.28 5.84
N LYS A 11 -9.81 8.62 6.42
CA LYS A 11 -9.95 8.83 7.86
C LYS A 11 -9.71 7.56 8.67
N LEU A 12 -9.39 7.76 9.95
CA LEU A 12 -9.02 6.68 10.86
C LEU A 12 -10.10 5.60 10.93
N GLU A 13 -11.38 5.96 10.98
CA GLU A 13 -12.47 4.99 11.09
C GLU A 13 -12.43 3.99 9.93
N ARG A 14 -12.29 4.50 8.70
CA ARG A 14 -12.20 3.67 7.50
C ARG A 14 -10.86 2.93 7.40
N THR A 15 -9.77 3.49 7.92
CA THR A 15 -8.50 2.78 8.04
C THR A 15 -8.62 1.56 8.96
N LEU A 16 -9.32 1.70 10.09
CA LEU A 16 -9.49 0.60 11.05
C LEU A 16 -10.36 -0.52 10.48
N GLU A 17 -11.38 -0.20 9.68
CA GLU A 17 -12.15 -1.20 8.94
C GLU A 17 -11.25 -2.04 7.99
N GLU A 18 -10.28 -1.41 7.31
CA GLU A 18 -9.33 -2.13 6.45
C GLU A 18 -8.36 -3.00 7.27
N VAL A 19 -7.91 -2.50 8.42
CA VAL A 19 -7.06 -3.26 9.35
C VAL A 19 -7.80 -4.50 9.86
N GLU A 20 -9.05 -4.35 10.26
CA GLU A 20 -9.90 -5.46 10.70
C GLU A 20 -10.09 -6.48 9.58
N TYR A 21 -10.47 -6.03 8.38
CA TYR A 21 -10.62 -6.89 7.21
C TYR A 21 -9.36 -7.72 6.92
N LEU A 22 -8.18 -7.09 6.89
CA LEU A 22 -6.92 -7.81 6.65
C LEU A 22 -6.58 -8.79 7.78
N THR A 23 -6.89 -8.42 9.02
CA THR A 23 -6.72 -9.31 10.18
C THR A 23 -7.61 -10.55 10.05
N GLU A 24 -8.88 -10.39 9.68
CA GLU A 24 -9.82 -11.50 9.41
C GLU A 24 -9.35 -12.40 8.26
N LYS A 25 -8.61 -11.85 7.28
CA LYS A 25 -7.97 -12.63 6.21
C LYS A 25 -6.69 -13.35 6.64
N GLY A 26 -6.30 -13.25 7.91
CA GLY A 26 -5.16 -13.97 8.49
C GLY A 26 -3.81 -13.27 8.36
N PHE A 27 -3.80 -11.96 8.11
CA PHE A 27 -2.59 -11.14 8.19
C PHE A 27 -2.35 -10.65 9.62
N GLU A 28 -1.09 -10.51 10.01
CA GLU A 28 -0.71 -9.81 11.24
C GLU A 28 -0.50 -8.34 10.92
N VAL A 29 -1.48 -7.49 11.22
CA VAL A 29 -1.34 -6.05 10.99
C VAL A 29 -0.48 -5.43 12.09
N THR A 30 0.78 -5.16 11.76
CA THR A 30 1.79 -4.59 12.67
C THR A 30 1.59 -3.09 12.94
N GLY A 31 0.76 -2.42 12.15
CA GLY A 31 0.44 -1.00 12.29
C GLY A 31 -0.12 -0.42 11.00
N TYR A 32 -0.44 0.87 11.05
CA TYR A 32 -1.05 1.57 9.93
C TYR A 32 -0.61 3.04 9.81
N THR A 33 -0.76 3.57 8.60
CA THR A 33 -0.62 4.98 8.24
C THR A 33 -1.92 5.43 7.55
N TYR A 34 -2.45 6.58 7.96
CA TYR A 34 -3.64 7.17 7.36
C TYR A 34 -3.43 8.67 7.10
N LEU A 35 -3.96 9.18 5.98
CA LEU A 35 -3.82 10.60 5.62
C LEU A 35 -4.97 11.47 6.14
N GLY A 36 -6.12 10.88 6.48
CA GLY A 36 -7.26 11.61 7.03
C GLY A 36 -8.20 12.22 5.99
N PHE A 37 -8.04 11.91 4.70
CA PHE A 37 -8.87 12.49 3.64
C PHE A 37 -10.26 11.89 3.60
N SER A 38 -11.22 12.68 3.12
CA SER A 38 -12.66 12.38 3.21
C SER A 38 -13.31 12.10 1.85
N ASN A 39 -12.71 12.57 0.77
CA ASN A 39 -13.32 12.48 -0.56
C ASN A 39 -12.31 12.08 -1.65
N GLY A 40 -12.84 11.63 -2.79
CA GLY A 40 -12.05 11.09 -3.89
C GLY A 40 -11.08 12.07 -4.56
N LEU A 41 -11.40 13.38 -4.57
CA LEU A 41 -10.53 14.38 -5.18
C LEU A 41 -9.23 14.55 -4.38
N GLU A 42 -9.31 14.52 -3.06
CA GLU A 42 -8.14 14.56 -2.19
C GLU A 42 -7.21 13.36 -2.45
N TYR A 43 -7.78 12.18 -2.70
CA TYR A 43 -7.00 10.97 -2.97
C TYR A 43 -6.16 11.10 -4.25
N THR A 44 -6.69 11.74 -5.31
CA THR A 44 -5.96 11.90 -6.58
C THR A 44 -4.71 12.76 -6.46
N ASN A 45 -4.63 13.61 -5.43
CA ASN A 45 -3.45 14.42 -5.14
C ASN A 45 -2.39 13.69 -4.29
N VAL A 46 -2.69 12.45 -3.86
CA VAL A 46 -1.74 11.63 -3.11
C VAL A 46 -0.68 11.08 -4.06
N ASP A 47 0.50 11.68 -3.97
CA ASP A 47 1.67 11.31 -4.74
C ASP A 47 2.73 10.57 -3.91
N TYR A 48 3.83 10.21 -4.56
CA TYR A 48 4.99 9.57 -3.93
C TYR A 48 5.49 10.31 -2.69
N LYS A 49 5.62 11.64 -2.77
CA LYS A 49 6.20 12.44 -1.69
C LYS A 49 5.29 12.42 -0.47
N THR A 50 3.98 12.51 -0.69
CA THR A 50 2.96 12.42 0.36
C THR A 50 3.01 11.06 1.06
N ILE A 51 3.03 9.98 0.29
CA ILE A 51 3.13 8.61 0.83
C ILE A 51 4.43 8.43 1.63
N TYR A 52 5.56 8.87 1.07
CA TYR A 52 6.88 8.78 1.71
C TYR A 52 6.91 9.50 3.07
N LEU A 53 6.47 10.76 3.11
CA LEU A 53 6.48 11.56 4.33
C LEU A 53 5.54 10.98 5.40
N ALA A 54 4.37 10.51 5.00
CA ALA A 54 3.41 9.91 5.91
C ALA A 54 3.96 8.61 6.53
N LEU A 55 4.53 7.71 5.72
CA LEU A 55 5.15 6.48 6.24
C LEU A 55 6.34 6.76 7.17
N LEU A 56 7.19 7.74 6.84
CA LEU A 56 8.26 8.16 7.74
C LEU A 56 7.73 8.69 9.07
N LYS A 57 6.69 9.54 9.03
CA LYS A 57 6.07 10.10 10.24
C LYS A 57 5.45 9.03 11.11
N SER A 58 4.82 8.02 10.51
CA SER A 58 4.18 6.92 11.24
C SER A 58 5.16 5.93 11.86
N LYS A 59 6.46 5.99 11.53
CA LYS A 59 7.50 5.07 12.04
C LYS A 59 7.11 3.61 11.80
N VAL A 60 7.03 3.21 10.52
CA VAL A 60 6.75 1.82 10.09
C VAL A 60 7.51 0.83 10.98
N SER A 61 6.76 -0.15 11.53
CA SER A 61 7.32 -1.14 12.45
C SER A 61 8.45 -1.93 11.79
N LYS A 62 9.51 -2.20 12.55
CA LYS A 62 10.61 -3.07 12.10
C LYS A 62 10.17 -4.53 11.95
N ASP A 63 9.05 -4.90 12.56
CA ASP A 63 8.48 -6.24 12.46
C ASP A 63 7.62 -6.43 11.20
N SER A 64 7.31 -5.35 10.47
CA SER A 64 6.57 -5.44 9.22
C SER A 64 7.42 -6.12 8.14
N GLU A 65 6.88 -7.13 7.48
CA GLU A 65 7.53 -7.82 6.35
C GLU A 65 7.17 -7.16 5.01
N ILE A 66 6.10 -6.37 4.97
CA ILE A 66 5.60 -5.71 3.76
C ILE A 66 4.79 -4.45 4.10
N ILE A 67 4.88 -3.43 3.25
CA ILE A 67 3.98 -2.28 3.26
C ILE A 67 2.95 -2.43 2.15
N TYR A 68 1.67 -2.32 2.50
CA TYR A 68 0.55 -2.34 1.57
C TYR A 68 -0.08 -0.95 1.44
N LEU A 69 -0.05 -0.40 0.23
CA LEU A 69 -0.69 0.86 -0.13
C LEU A 69 -2.10 0.57 -0.67
N HIS A 70 -3.11 0.76 0.19
CA HIS A 70 -4.51 0.58 -0.17
C HIS A 70 -5.09 1.86 -0.79
N CYS A 71 -6.10 1.68 -1.66
CA CYS A 71 -6.79 2.62 -2.55
C CYS A 71 -6.25 2.60 -3.98
N THR A 72 -7.15 2.41 -4.94
CA THR A 72 -6.86 2.51 -6.38
C THR A 72 -6.81 3.96 -6.89
N ASN A 73 -7.40 4.91 -6.16
CA ASN A 73 -7.44 6.33 -6.54
C ASN A 73 -6.16 7.13 -6.21
N ILE A 74 -5.12 6.50 -5.65
CA ILE A 74 -3.85 7.16 -5.30
C ILE A 74 -2.72 6.76 -6.27
N ILE A 75 -1.75 7.67 -6.49
CA ILE A 75 -0.65 7.45 -7.44
C ILE A 75 0.51 6.73 -6.73
N THR A 76 0.51 5.39 -6.77
CA THR A 76 1.42 4.54 -5.98
C THR A 76 2.70 4.12 -6.70
N TYR A 77 2.82 4.43 -7.97
CA TYR A 77 3.76 3.74 -8.82
C TYR A 77 5.24 4.06 -8.55
N LYS A 78 5.55 5.35 -8.38
CA LYS A 78 6.86 5.78 -7.86
C LYS A 78 7.10 5.26 -6.44
N ALA A 79 6.05 5.10 -5.63
CA ALA A 79 6.18 4.59 -4.28
C ALA A 79 6.61 3.12 -4.26
N ILE A 80 5.94 2.24 -5.01
CA ILE A 80 6.34 0.82 -5.09
C ILE A 80 7.73 0.62 -5.72
N LYS A 81 8.21 1.58 -6.54
CA LYS A 81 9.57 1.57 -7.11
C LYS A 81 10.66 1.98 -6.13
N TYR A 82 10.46 3.07 -5.39
CA TYR A 82 11.54 3.68 -4.58
C TYR A 82 11.46 3.35 -3.08
N LEU A 83 10.27 3.17 -2.52
CA LEU A 83 10.10 2.91 -1.09
C LEU A 83 10.73 1.60 -0.59
N PRO A 84 10.80 0.51 -1.38
CA PRO A 84 11.47 -0.70 -0.91
C PRO A 84 12.94 -0.47 -0.53
N LYS A 85 13.64 0.43 -1.25
CA LYS A 85 15.02 0.82 -0.91
C LYS A 85 15.08 1.63 0.39
N THR A 86 14.07 2.46 0.66
CA THR A 86 13.99 3.27 1.88
C THR A 86 13.70 2.43 3.12
N PHE A 87 12.69 1.57 3.07
CA PHE A 87 12.20 0.85 4.23
C PHE A 87 12.84 -0.54 4.41
N GLY A 88 13.59 -1.02 3.42
CA GLY A 88 14.25 -2.33 3.47
C GLY A 88 13.31 -3.53 3.31
N ILE A 89 12.01 -3.28 3.11
CA ILE A 89 10.97 -4.29 2.93
C ILE A 89 10.16 -4.01 1.66
N PRO A 90 9.57 -5.04 1.02
CA PRO A 90 8.72 -4.85 -0.15
C PRO A 90 7.58 -3.86 0.10
N VAL A 91 7.20 -3.13 -0.95
CA VAL A 91 6.04 -2.26 -0.98
C VAL A 91 5.16 -2.67 -2.14
N ILE A 92 3.90 -2.99 -1.85
CA ILE A 92 2.89 -3.32 -2.85
C ILE A 92 1.75 -2.32 -2.78
N SER A 93 1.09 -2.08 -3.89
CA SER A 93 -0.14 -1.28 -3.95
C SER A 93 -1.30 -2.08 -4.49
N GLU A 94 -2.52 -1.67 -4.13
CA GLU A 94 -3.74 -2.24 -4.68
C GLU A 94 -3.79 -2.16 -6.21
N ASN A 95 -3.31 -1.05 -6.78
CA ASN A 95 -3.14 -0.87 -8.23
C ASN A 95 -2.23 -1.95 -8.85
N SER A 96 -1.03 -2.13 -8.29
CA SER A 96 -0.08 -3.14 -8.77
C SER A 96 -0.57 -4.57 -8.56
N ALA A 97 -1.26 -4.85 -7.46
CA ALA A 97 -1.81 -6.16 -7.17
C ALA A 97 -2.96 -6.49 -8.13
N SER A 98 -3.85 -5.53 -8.40
CA SER A 98 -4.95 -5.68 -9.35
C SER A 98 -4.44 -5.93 -10.77
N LEU A 99 -3.41 -5.18 -11.20
CA LEU A 99 -2.76 -5.39 -12.50
C LEU A 99 -2.12 -6.78 -12.59
N TYR A 100 -1.35 -7.20 -11.58
CA TYR A 100 -0.76 -8.54 -11.52
C TYR A 100 -1.81 -9.64 -11.64
N MET A 101 -2.89 -9.54 -10.87
CA MET A 101 -3.98 -10.52 -10.90
C MET A 101 -4.70 -10.56 -12.25
N THR A 102 -4.87 -9.39 -12.89
CA THR A 102 -5.47 -9.28 -14.22
C THR A 102 -4.60 -9.96 -15.28
N LEU A 103 -3.31 -9.62 -15.34
CA LEU A 103 -2.36 -10.22 -16.28
C LEU A 103 -2.27 -11.73 -16.09
N LYS A 104 -2.23 -12.20 -14.83
CA LYS A 104 -2.20 -13.62 -14.51
C LYS A 104 -3.46 -14.35 -15.00
N LYS A 105 -4.65 -13.77 -14.83
CA LYS A 105 -5.91 -14.34 -15.32
C LYS A 105 -5.98 -14.42 -16.85
N LEU A 106 -5.30 -13.50 -17.54
CA LEU A 106 -5.21 -13.50 -19.01
C LEU A 106 -4.13 -14.46 -19.55
N GLY A 107 -3.42 -15.20 -18.68
CA GLY A 107 -2.34 -16.09 -19.09
C GLY A 107 -1.08 -15.35 -19.58
N LEU A 108 -0.95 -14.05 -19.27
CA LEU A 108 0.20 -13.24 -19.67
C LEU A 108 1.34 -13.40 -18.66
N THR A 109 2.57 -13.51 -19.16
CA THR A 109 3.76 -13.55 -18.30
C THR A 109 3.96 -12.22 -17.60
N VAL A 110 3.98 -12.25 -16.26
CA VAL A 110 4.23 -11.04 -15.47
C VAL A 110 5.70 -10.96 -15.08
N ARG A 111 6.39 -9.95 -15.60
CA ARG A 111 7.76 -9.60 -15.18
C ARG A 111 7.70 -8.50 -14.13
N LYS A 112 8.72 -8.45 -13.28
CA LYS A 112 8.85 -7.41 -12.25
C LYS A 112 8.89 -6.01 -12.89
N GLU A 113 9.51 -5.90 -14.07
CA GLU A 113 9.48 -4.67 -14.88
C GLU A 113 8.04 -4.25 -15.20
N ASN A 114 7.16 -5.19 -15.59
CA ASN A 114 5.80 -4.92 -16.04
C ASN A 114 4.86 -4.38 -14.95
N ILE A 115 5.26 -4.46 -13.67
CA ILE A 115 4.49 -3.98 -12.52
C ILE A 115 5.15 -2.76 -11.85
N LEU A 116 6.42 -2.47 -12.18
CA LEU A 116 7.23 -1.44 -11.51
C LEU A 116 7.86 -0.37 -12.45
N VAL A 117 7.75 -0.49 -13.78
CA VAL A 117 8.35 0.36 -14.86
C VAL A 117 8.75 1.77 -14.39
#